data_AF-A0A0D2IT11-F1
#
_entry.id   AF-A0A0D2IT11-F1
#
_cell.length_a   1.000
_cell.length_b   1.000
_cell.length_c   1.000
_cell.angle_alpha   90.00
_cell.angle_beta   90.00
_cell.angle_gamma   90.00
#
_symmetry.space_group_name_H-M   'P 1'
#
loop_
_entity.id
_entity.type
_entity.pdbx_description
1 polymer ?
#
loop_
_entity_poly.entity_id
_entity_poly.type
_entity_poly.pdbx_seq_one_letter_code
_entity_poly.pdbx_strand_id
1 'polypeptide(L)'
;MEEQRQKDDALSANDGAGKKGADVLCDGVLEDCPTHEKDVHPGDSGTGDPPTSSDPDPATPIAEFKFDSLDPRLRCQKPDCRTMTSCWDPAVVICPACGTDSFVRYCKKQHLYDDIQRHWLYECGKARIIDPIDRDTIRPSQIPNRPYIVSHRHNLVERHRQAVWRAMEDADYFIFNDVDMVDSDILDPTEEEWSLGRGTGTVVMQILFPEDVPTASRRQLFNHHILQCLTFGSPMATPSCMIALQLIRESLIVSGNWTEQMLTYLCMQLGGEWGGFRVPWSFYNVAEVNIVWMTRGLLPLLPPS
;
A
#
# COMPACT_ATOMS: atom_id res chain seq x y z
N MET A 1 -21.02 -53.51 22.32
CA MET A 1 -22.21 -54.17 21.73
C MET A 1 -23.39 -53.72 22.55
N GLU A 2 -24.50 -53.39 21.89
CA GLU A 2 -25.72 -52.80 22.45
C GLU A 2 -25.62 -51.32 22.90
N GLU A 3 -25.60 -50.38 21.95
CA GLU A 3 -26.60 -49.28 21.91
C GLU A 3 -26.47 -48.44 20.62
N GLN A 4 -26.47 -49.15 19.48
CA GLN A 4 -26.58 -48.56 18.16
C GLN A 4 -27.84 -49.11 17.49
N ARG A 5 -29.02 -48.82 18.08
CA ARG A 5 -30.29 -49.27 17.49
C ARG A 5 -31.50 -48.50 18.01
N GLN A 6 -31.52 -47.19 17.77
CA GLN A 6 -32.78 -46.46 17.58
C GLN A 6 -32.56 -45.46 16.45
N LYS A 7 -32.83 -46.00 15.26
CA LYS A 7 -32.98 -45.34 13.99
C LYS A 7 -34.50 -45.30 13.75
N ASP A 8 -34.91 -44.27 13.02
CA ASP A 8 -36.13 -44.26 12.19
C ASP A 8 -37.45 -44.04 12.93
N ASP A 9 -37.86 -42.78 13.03
CA ASP A 9 -39.24 -42.33 12.74
C ASP A 9 -39.29 -40.79 12.68
N ALA A 10 -39.20 -40.24 11.47
CA ALA A 10 -39.90 -39.03 10.99
C ALA A 10 -39.20 -38.43 9.75
N LEU A 11 -39.30 -39.14 8.63
CA LEU A 11 -39.25 -38.57 7.29
C LEU A 11 -40.65 -38.77 6.71
N SER A 12 -41.40 -37.69 6.42
CA SER A 12 -42.44 -37.69 5.37
C SER A 12 -43.16 -36.33 5.27
N ALA A 13 -43.30 -35.90 4.01
CA ALA A 13 -44.27 -34.97 3.43
C ALA A 13 -43.98 -33.46 3.56
N ASN A 14 -44.07 -32.62 2.52
CA ASN A 14 -44.31 -32.80 1.08
C ASN A 14 -44.04 -31.43 0.42
N ASP A 15 -43.35 -31.41 -0.73
CA ASP A 15 -43.83 -31.12 -2.09
C ASP A 15 -44.43 -29.73 -2.41
N GLY A 16 -43.96 -29.16 -3.54
CA GLY A 16 -44.68 -28.18 -4.36
C GLY A 16 -43.82 -26.98 -4.79
N ALA A 17 -42.98 -27.07 -5.84
CA ALA A 17 -43.32 -26.85 -7.26
C ALA A 17 -43.47 -25.37 -7.69
N GLY A 18 -42.66 -24.93 -8.67
CA GLY A 18 -42.90 -23.64 -9.36
C GLY A 18 -41.78 -23.13 -10.27
N LYS A 19 -41.71 -23.65 -11.50
CA LYS A 19 -40.85 -23.25 -12.63
C LYS A 19 -40.98 -21.79 -13.09
N LYS A 20 -39.89 -21.27 -13.69
CA LYS A 20 -39.73 -20.57 -15.01
C LYS A 20 -38.57 -19.55 -14.86
N GLY A 21 -37.48 -19.53 -15.62
CA GLY A 21 -37.25 -19.93 -17.01
C GLY A 21 -37.03 -18.67 -17.85
N ALA A 22 -35.81 -18.43 -18.33
CA ALA A 22 -35.49 -17.80 -19.62
C ALA A 22 -33.97 -17.65 -19.78
N ASP A 23 -33.39 -18.58 -20.55
CA ASP A 23 -32.17 -18.40 -21.33
C ASP A 23 -32.38 -17.26 -22.35
N VAL A 24 -31.33 -16.48 -22.61
CA VAL A 24 -31.12 -15.86 -23.93
C VAL A 24 -29.65 -16.04 -24.31
N LEU A 25 -29.48 -17.01 -25.20
CA LEU A 25 -28.38 -17.20 -26.14
C LEU A 25 -28.39 -16.04 -27.15
N CYS A 26 -27.23 -15.47 -27.47
CA CYS A 26 -27.02 -14.78 -28.74
C CYS A 26 -25.70 -15.27 -29.34
N ASP A 27 -25.83 -16.22 -30.25
CA ASP A 27 -24.80 -16.58 -31.23
C ASP A 27 -24.57 -15.44 -32.24
N GLY A 28 -23.29 -15.28 -32.59
CA GLY A 28 -22.71 -15.01 -33.91
C GLY A 28 -23.36 -14.00 -34.87
N VAL A 29 -22.54 -13.11 -35.42
CA VAL A 29 -22.38 -12.90 -36.88
C VAL A 29 -21.02 -12.20 -37.13
N LEU A 30 -20.16 -12.86 -37.92
CA LEU A 30 -19.10 -12.22 -38.71
C LEU A 30 -19.76 -11.31 -39.75
N GLU A 31 -19.39 -10.03 -39.82
CA GLU A 31 -19.43 -9.31 -41.10
C GLU A 31 -18.21 -8.39 -41.26
N ASP A 32 -17.62 -8.54 -42.44
CA ASP A 32 -16.51 -7.82 -43.01
C ASP A 32 -16.74 -6.31 -43.09
N CYS A 33 -15.66 -5.53 -42.99
CA CYS A 33 -15.65 -4.18 -43.55
C CYS A 33 -14.28 -3.93 -44.23
N PRO A 34 -14.26 -3.33 -45.43
CA PRO A 34 -13.33 -3.71 -46.49
C PRO A 34 -12.04 -2.91 -46.50
N THR A 35 -11.00 -3.57 -46.99
CA THR A 35 -9.79 -2.98 -47.57
C THR A 35 -10.14 -2.04 -48.72
N HIS A 36 -9.73 -0.77 -48.65
CA HIS A 36 -9.64 0.09 -49.83
C HIS A 36 -8.19 0.15 -50.30
N GLU A 37 -7.89 -0.63 -51.33
CA GLU A 37 -6.77 -0.39 -52.22
C GLU A 37 -7.07 0.80 -53.14
N LYS A 38 -6.04 1.63 -53.32
CA LYS A 38 -5.54 2.24 -54.56
C LYS A 38 -6.55 2.78 -55.57
N ASP A 39 -6.55 4.10 -55.68
CA ASP A 39 -6.69 4.77 -56.98
C ASP A 39 -5.36 5.42 -57.37
N VAL A 40 -4.85 4.96 -58.51
CA VAL A 40 -3.73 5.47 -59.29
C VAL A 40 -4.34 6.16 -60.50
N HIS A 41 -3.95 7.41 -60.81
CA HIS A 41 -3.89 8.00 -62.17
C HIS A 41 -3.32 9.45 -62.13
N PRO A 42 -2.85 10.04 -63.26
CA PRO A 42 -1.45 9.95 -63.67
C PRO A 42 -0.79 11.33 -63.93
N GLY A 43 0.55 11.31 -64.02
CA GLY A 43 1.43 12.18 -64.84
C GLY A 43 1.25 13.69 -64.86
N ASP A 44 2.30 14.43 -64.45
CA ASP A 44 2.88 15.43 -65.34
C ASP A 44 4.36 15.71 -65.00
N SER A 45 5.15 15.92 -66.04
CA SER A 45 6.58 16.19 -66.05
C SER A 45 6.82 17.69 -66.10
N GLY A 46 7.46 18.24 -65.06
CA GLY A 46 7.87 19.65 -65.01
C GLY A 46 9.19 19.81 -64.27
N THR A 47 10.25 20.11 -65.01
CA THR A 47 11.57 20.56 -64.53
C THR A 47 11.51 21.98 -63.98
N GLY A 48 12.08 22.24 -62.80
CA GLY A 48 12.33 23.61 -62.31
C GLY A 48 12.82 23.66 -60.86
N ASP A 49 14.14 23.85 -60.71
CA ASP A 49 14.93 24.50 -59.63
C ASP A 49 14.72 24.20 -58.12
N PRO A 50 15.80 24.27 -57.30
CA PRO A 50 15.80 23.84 -55.91
C PRO A 50 15.40 24.97 -54.94
N PRO A 51 14.65 24.68 -53.86
CA PRO A 51 14.68 25.49 -52.66
C PRO A 51 15.48 24.75 -51.57
N THR A 52 16.63 25.29 -51.16
CA THR A 52 16.80 26.17 -50.00
C THR A 52 16.49 25.49 -48.67
N SER A 53 17.55 25.28 -47.89
CA SER A 53 17.62 25.06 -46.43
C SER A 53 16.39 24.44 -45.76
N SER A 54 16.49 23.16 -45.44
CA SER A 54 15.72 22.55 -44.36
C SER A 54 16.14 23.16 -43.02
N ASP A 55 15.48 24.23 -42.60
CA ASP A 55 15.41 24.54 -41.18
C ASP A 55 14.76 23.35 -40.46
N PRO A 56 15.30 22.88 -39.33
CA PRO A 56 14.63 21.87 -38.54
C PRO A 56 13.30 22.45 -38.07
N ASP A 57 12.21 21.75 -38.39
CA ASP A 57 10.86 22.01 -37.88
C ASP A 57 10.97 22.31 -36.37
N PRO A 58 10.43 23.42 -35.84
CA PRO A 58 10.42 23.64 -34.41
C PRO A 58 9.70 22.45 -33.79
N ALA A 59 10.44 21.64 -33.02
CA ALA A 59 9.94 20.44 -32.38
C ALA A 59 8.56 20.73 -31.82
N THR A 60 7.53 20.08 -32.38
CA THR A 60 6.15 20.26 -31.93
C THR A 60 6.16 20.08 -30.42
N PRO A 61 5.65 21.04 -29.63
CA PRO A 61 5.63 20.91 -28.18
C PRO A 61 4.95 19.58 -27.85
N ILE A 62 5.66 18.70 -27.13
CA ILE A 62 5.10 17.44 -26.68
C ILE A 62 3.87 17.81 -25.84
N ALA A 63 2.68 17.40 -26.28
CA ALA A 63 1.45 17.71 -25.58
C ALA A 63 1.53 17.09 -24.18
N GLU A 64 1.47 17.93 -23.15
CA GLU A 64 1.49 17.45 -21.77
C GLU A 64 0.19 16.70 -21.46
N PHE A 65 0.32 15.57 -20.77
CA PHE A 65 -0.80 14.81 -20.24
C PHE A 65 -1.51 15.64 -19.16
N LYS A 66 -2.77 15.97 -19.43
CA LYS A 66 -3.66 16.69 -18.52
C LYS A 66 -4.66 15.71 -17.94
N PHE A 67 -4.79 15.66 -16.61
CA PHE A 67 -5.81 14.83 -15.99
C PHE A 67 -7.24 15.40 -16.13
N ASP A 68 -7.36 16.67 -16.50
CA ASP A 68 -8.63 17.41 -16.59
C ASP A 68 -9.10 17.68 -18.03
N SER A 69 -8.41 17.15 -19.05
CA SER A 69 -8.75 17.34 -20.47
C SER A 69 -9.99 16.55 -20.93
N LEU A 70 -11.01 16.47 -20.08
CA LEU A 70 -12.35 15.89 -20.29
C LEU A 70 -12.47 14.38 -20.49
N ASP A 71 -11.38 13.62 -20.55
CA ASP A 71 -11.33 12.19 -20.19
C ASP A 71 -9.84 11.77 -20.10
N PRO A 72 -9.36 11.30 -18.93
CA PRO A 72 -9.77 10.00 -18.45
C PRO A 72 -10.25 10.08 -17.01
N ARG A 73 -11.55 9.86 -16.79
CA ARG A 73 -11.99 9.43 -15.46
C ARG A 73 -11.32 8.09 -15.18
N LEU A 74 -10.45 8.05 -14.17
CA LEU A 74 -9.76 6.80 -13.82
C LEU A 74 -10.63 6.01 -12.86
N ARG A 75 -10.83 4.73 -13.12
CA ARG A 75 -11.57 3.88 -12.18
C ARG A 75 -10.75 3.72 -10.89
N CYS A 76 -11.41 3.73 -9.73
CA CYS A 76 -10.79 3.34 -8.48
C CYS A 76 -10.20 1.92 -8.60
N GLN A 77 -8.94 1.72 -8.19
CA GLN A 77 -8.21 0.47 -8.41
C GLN A 77 -8.64 -0.68 -7.48
N LYS A 78 -9.34 -0.37 -6.38
CA LYS A 78 -9.94 -1.38 -5.50
C LYS A 78 -10.94 -2.25 -6.30
N PRO A 79 -10.75 -3.59 -6.40
CA PRO A 79 -11.48 -4.43 -7.35
C PRO A 79 -13.03 -4.37 -7.27
N ASP A 80 -13.56 -4.27 -6.06
CA ASP A 80 -14.99 -4.19 -5.73
C ASP A 80 -15.54 -2.75 -5.78
N CYS A 81 -14.70 -1.75 -6.03
CA CYS A 81 -15.12 -0.37 -6.22
C CYS A 81 -15.35 -0.06 -7.71
N ARG A 82 -16.43 0.68 -8.00
CA ARG A 82 -16.78 1.16 -9.35
C ARG A 82 -16.76 2.67 -9.48
N THR A 83 -16.31 3.38 -8.42
CA THR A 83 -16.23 4.84 -8.43
C THR A 83 -15.22 5.31 -9.47
N MET A 84 -15.63 6.30 -10.25
CA MET A 84 -14.78 6.99 -11.20
C MET A 84 -14.13 8.18 -10.50
N THR A 85 -12.80 8.28 -10.60
CA THR A 85 -11.98 9.31 -9.98
C THR A 85 -11.70 10.45 -10.96
N SER A 86 -11.54 11.66 -10.42
CA SER A 86 -11.13 12.86 -11.15
C SER A 86 -9.95 13.50 -10.42
N CYS A 87 -9.07 14.20 -11.14
CA CYS A 87 -8.02 15.00 -10.49
C CYS A 87 -8.55 16.13 -9.60
N TRP A 88 -9.80 16.54 -9.79
CA TRP A 88 -10.46 17.56 -8.96
C TRP A 88 -11.10 17.01 -7.69
N ASP A 89 -11.22 15.69 -7.56
CA ASP A 89 -11.83 15.08 -6.38
C ASP A 89 -10.80 15.09 -5.22
N PRO A 90 -11.07 15.83 -4.12
CA PRO A 90 -10.15 15.93 -3.00
C PRO A 90 -9.97 14.61 -2.25
N ALA A 91 -10.88 13.64 -2.42
CA ALA A 91 -10.78 12.33 -1.80
C ALA A 91 -9.89 11.36 -2.59
N VAL A 92 -9.54 11.69 -3.85
CA VAL A 92 -8.71 10.83 -4.67
C VAL A 92 -7.29 10.79 -4.13
N VAL A 93 -6.81 9.57 -3.92
CA VAL A 93 -5.47 9.31 -3.42
C VAL A 93 -4.68 8.47 -4.38
N ILE A 94 -3.37 8.66 -4.28
CA ILE A 94 -2.36 8.00 -5.08
C ILE A 94 -1.42 7.33 -4.11
N CYS A 95 -1.02 6.08 -4.40
CA CYS A 95 0.00 5.43 -3.59
C CYS A 95 1.27 6.31 -3.60
N PRO A 96 1.80 6.71 -2.42
CA PRO A 96 3.00 7.56 -2.34
C PRO A 96 4.23 6.98 -3.03
N ALA A 97 4.32 5.65 -3.15
CA ALA A 97 5.39 4.97 -3.88
C ALA A 97 5.26 5.13 -5.40
N CYS A 98 4.03 5.12 -5.92
CA CYS A 98 3.76 5.34 -7.34
C CYS A 98 3.96 6.80 -7.73
N GLY A 99 3.67 7.72 -6.80
CA GLY A 99 3.73 9.16 -7.06
C GLY A 99 2.63 9.62 -8.02
N THR A 100 2.60 10.93 -8.25
CA THR A 100 1.57 11.59 -9.08
C THR A 100 1.59 11.12 -10.54
N ASP A 101 2.70 10.56 -10.99
CA ASP A 101 2.95 10.06 -12.34
C ASP A 101 2.36 8.65 -12.61
N SER A 102 1.32 8.24 -11.89
CA SER A 102 0.69 6.92 -12.07
C SER A 102 -0.74 7.00 -12.56
N PHE A 103 -1.20 6.01 -13.33
CA PHE A 103 -2.61 5.84 -13.65
C PHE A 103 -3.42 5.18 -12.51
N VAL A 104 -2.76 4.64 -11.49
CA VAL A 104 -3.44 3.99 -10.36
C VAL A 104 -3.96 5.05 -9.39
N ARG A 105 -5.27 4.99 -9.13
CA ARG A 105 -6.00 5.92 -8.26
C ARG A 105 -6.95 5.17 -7.36
N TYR A 106 -7.14 5.68 -6.14
CA TYR A 106 -8.20 5.24 -5.25
C TYR A 106 -9.10 6.41 -4.90
N CYS A 107 -10.41 6.20 -4.81
CA CYS A 107 -11.36 7.27 -4.50
C CYS A 107 -11.37 7.68 -3.01
N LYS A 108 -10.60 7.00 -2.15
CA LYS A 108 -10.35 7.37 -0.75
C LYS A 108 -9.17 6.58 -0.18
N LYS A 109 -8.52 7.11 0.86
CA LYS A 109 -7.41 6.46 1.59
C LYS A 109 -7.71 5.02 2.01
N GLN A 110 -8.89 4.77 2.59
CA GLN A 110 -9.28 3.44 3.04
C GLN A 110 -9.20 2.40 1.91
N HIS A 111 -9.58 2.75 0.69
CA HIS A 111 -9.51 1.82 -0.44
C HIS A 111 -8.07 1.47 -0.83
N LEU A 112 -7.13 2.40 -0.68
CA LEU A 112 -5.70 2.11 -0.85
C LEU A 112 -5.20 1.19 0.27
N TYR A 113 -5.64 1.41 1.51
CA TYR A 113 -5.23 0.58 2.65
C TYR A 113 -5.76 -0.84 2.55
N ASP A 114 -7.03 -1.02 2.17
CA ASP A 114 -7.64 -2.33 1.99
C ASP A 114 -7.02 -3.12 0.82
N ASP A 115 -6.55 -2.43 -0.22
CA ASP A 115 -5.95 -3.06 -1.42
C ASP A 115 -4.42 -3.10 -1.36
N ILE A 116 -3.78 -2.76 -0.23
CA ILE A 116 -2.35 -2.44 -0.20
C ILE A 116 -1.44 -3.61 -0.61
N GLN A 117 -1.81 -4.84 -0.25
CA GLN A 117 -1.07 -6.04 -0.59
C GLN A 117 -1.15 -6.34 -2.10
N ARG A 118 -2.38 -6.34 -2.65
CA ARG A 118 -2.61 -6.51 -4.09
C ARG A 118 -1.93 -5.42 -4.90
N HIS A 119 -2.08 -4.17 -4.46
CA HIS A 119 -1.45 -3.01 -5.06
C HIS A 119 0.07 -3.17 -5.11
N TRP A 120 0.70 -3.51 -3.98
CA TRP A 120 2.14 -3.71 -3.91
C TRP A 120 2.63 -4.78 -4.90
N LEU A 121 1.94 -5.92 -4.98
CA LEU A 121 2.33 -7.03 -5.82
C LEU A 121 2.11 -6.76 -7.33
N TYR A 122 0.96 -6.19 -7.68
CA TYR A 122 0.51 -6.15 -9.08
C TYR A 122 0.58 -4.77 -9.74
N GLU A 123 0.53 -3.69 -8.98
CA GLU A 123 0.27 -2.35 -9.52
C GLU A 123 1.39 -1.34 -9.21
N CYS A 124 2.02 -1.46 -8.04
CA CYS A 124 2.93 -0.45 -7.49
C CYS A 124 4.10 -0.18 -8.44
N GLY A 125 4.20 1.06 -8.94
CA GLY A 125 5.23 1.50 -9.88
C GLY A 125 5.10 0.96 -11.31
N LYS A 126 4.10 0.13 -11.63
CA LYS A 126 3.95 -0.51 -12.95
C LYS A 126 3.13 0.32 -13.94
N ALA A 127 2.09 1.00 -13.47
CA ALA A 127 1.20 1.81 -14.30
C ALA A 127 1.64 3.29 -14.29
N ARG A 128 2.80 3.58 -14.89
CA ARG A 128 3.38 4.93 -14.96
C ARG A 128 2.91 5.67 -16.22
N ILE A 129 2.67 6.97 -16.08
CA ILE A 129 2.44 7.90 -17.19
C ILE A 129 3.81 8.26 -17.77
N ILE A 130 4.00 7.99 -19.07
CA ILE A 130 5.28 8.19 -19.76
C ILE A 130 5.40 9.63 -20.28
N ASP A 131 4.28 10.20 -20.70
CA ASP A 131 4.23 11.56 -21.23
C ASP A 131 4.45 12.61 -20.11
N PRO A 132 5.01 13.79 -20.43
CA PRO A 132 5.12 14.89 -19.49
C PRO A 132 3.74 15.23 -18.91
N ILE A 133 3.63 15.32 -17.58
CA ILE A 133 2.36 15.65 -16.93
C ILE A 133 2.29 17.15 -16.69
N ASP A 134 1.15 17.74 -17.03
CA ASP A 134 0.81 19.10 -16.63
C ASP A 134 0.68 19.17 -15.09
N ARG A 135 1.69 19.77 -14.45
CA ARG A 135 1.78 19.83 -12.99
C ARG A 135 0.69 20.70 -12.37
N ASP A 136 0.05 21.60 -13.12
CA ASP A 136 -1.07 22.41 -12.65
C ASP A 136 -2.35 21.60 -12.49
N THR A 137 -2.39 20.37 -13.02
CA THR A 137 -3.49 19.42 -12.84
C THR A 137 -3.36 18.53 -11.60
N ILE A 138 -2.23 18.61 -10.88
CA ILE A 138 -2.00 17.88 -9.62
C ILE A 138 -2.45 18.74 -8.45
N ARG A 139 -3.42 18.25 -7.67
CA ARG A 139 -3.96 18.98 -6.51
C ARG A 139 -3.12 18.74 -5.26
N PRO A 140 -3.01 19.72 -4.34
CA PRO A 140 -2.32 19.53 -3.07
C PRO A 140 -2.82 18.32 -2.26
N SER A 141 -4.12 18.02 -2.31
CA SER A 141 -4.70 16.84 -1.66
C SER A 141 -4.20 15.49 -2.19
N GLN A 142 -3.61 15.48 -3.40
CA GLN A 142 -3.04 14.30 -4.03
C GLN A 142 -1.55 14.13 -3.73
N ILE A 143 -0.95 15.11 -3.05
CA ILE A 143 0.45 15.08 -2.63
C ILE A 143 0.49 14.55 -1.19
N PRO A 144 1.29 13.49 -0.91
CA PRO A 144 1.39 12.95 0.44
C PRO A 144 1.99 13.97 1.41
N ASN A 145 1.53 13.94 2.67
CA ASN A 145 2.00 14.82 3.74
C ASN A 145 3.50 14.69 3.99
N ARG A 146 4.04 13.49 3.75
CA ARG A 146 5.47 13.19 3.90
C ARG A 146 5.97 12.41 2.69
N PRO A 147 7.25 12.58 2.30
CA PRO A 147 7.84 11.78 1.24
C PRO A 147 7.76 10.29 1.55
N TYR A 148 7.40 9.49 0.54
CA TYR A 148 7.51 8.04 0.63
C TYR A 148 8.98 7.65 0.82
N ILE A 149 9.25 6.83 1.83
CA ILE A 149 10.58 6.28 2.03
C ILE A 149 10.74 5.15 1.03
N VAL A 150 11.81 5.12 0.24
CA VAL A 150 12.09 4.06 -0.75
C VAL A 150 13.00 2.99 -0.13
N SER A 151 12.71 1.71 -0.36
CA SER A 151 13.57 0.61 0.09
C SER A 151 14.74 0.41 -0.88
N HIS A 152 15.92 0.07 -0.34
CA HIS A 152 17.09 -0.31 -1.14
C HIS A 152 17.47 -1.79 -0.98
N ARG A 153 16.93 -2.50 0.02
CA ARG A 153 17.41 -3.86 0.40
C ARG A 153 16.31 -4.87 0.65
N HIS A 154 15.23 -4.47 1.34
CA HIS A 154 14.09 -5.34 1.64
C HIS A 154 12.80 -4.68 1.15
N ASN A 155 12.33 -5.12 -0.01
CA ASN A 155 11.05 -4.67 -0.54
C ASN A 155 10.00 -5.71 -0.15
N LEU A 156 9.43 -5.57 1.04
CA LEU A 156 8.38 -6.45 1.57
C LEU A 156 7.09 -5.65 1.75
N VAL A 157 5.94 -6.33 1.70
CA VAL A 157 4.62 -5.69 1.78
C VAL A 157 4.41 -4.92 3.09
N GLU A 158 4.90 -5.42 4.24
CA GLU A 158 4.76 -4.75 5.54
C GLU A 158 5.53 -3.45 5.57
N ARG A 159 6.74 -3.45 5.01
CA ARG A 159 7.57 -2.28 4.84
C ARG A 159 6.88 -1.25 3.93
N HIS A 160 6.33 -1.70 2.81
CA HIS A 160 5.58 -0.84 1.90
C HIS A 160 4.37 -0.22 2.62
N ARG A 161 3.59 -1.04 3.33
CA ARG A 161 2.45 -0.61 4.14
C ARG A 161 2.86 0.47 5.13
N GLN A 162 3.88 0.25 5.95
CA GLN A 162 4.34 1.25 6.92
C GLN A 162 4.71 2.58 6.23
N ALA A 163 5.46 2.51 5.12
CA ALA A 163 5.89 3.71 4.41
C ALA A 163 4.73 4.46 3.74
N VAL A 164 3.71 3.75 3.24
CA VAL A 164 2.48 4.36 2.70
C VAL A 164 1.68 5.03 3.80
N TRP A 165 1.41 4.32 4.91
CA TRP A 165 0.67 4.89 6.05
C TRP A 165 1.36 6.13 6.59
N ARG A 166 2.67 6.07 6.84
CA ARG A 166 3.46 7.22 7.32
C ARG A 166 3.49 8.38 6.33
N ALA A 167 3.41 8.14 5.03
CA ALA A 167 3.38 9.20 4.03
C ALA A 167 2.02 9.90 3.93
N MET A 168 0.94 9.17 4.20
CA MET A 168 -0.44 9.63 4.03
C MET A 168 -1.09 10.18 5.30
N GLU A 169 -0.62 9.75 6.47
CA GLU A 169 -1.20 10.08 7.77
C GLU A 169 -0.28 10.93 8.63
N ASP A 170 -0.86 11.55 9.66
CA ASP A 170 -0.13 12.48 10.52
C ASP A 170 0.71 11.80 11.60
N ALA A 171 0.43 10.53 11.93
CA ALA A 171 1.22 9.78 12.90
C ALA A 171 2.62 9.44 12.38
N ASP A 172 3.57 9.27 13.30
CA ASP A 172 4.96 8.98 12.99
C ASP A 172 5.22 7.49 12.77
N TYR A 173 4.46 6.64 13.45
CA TYR A 173 4.54 5.19 13.34
C TYR A 173 3.18 4.53 13.57
N PHE A 174 3.01 3.33 13.03
CA PHE A 174 1.78 2.56 13.06
C PHE A 174 2.12 1.14 13.52
N ILE A 175 1.37 0.61 14.47
CA ILE A 175 1.47 -0.78 14.88
C ILE A 175 0.25 -1.50 14.35
N PHE A 176 0.47 -2.62 13.69
CA PHE A 176 -0.56 -3.42 13.05
C PHE A 176 -0.73 -4.76 13.75
N ASN A 177 -1.95 -5.25 13.77
CA ASN A 177 -2.26 -6.61 14.19
C ASN A 177 -2.10 -7.57 13.01
N ASP A 178 -0.88 -8.04 12.79
CA ASP A 178 -0.59 -9.10 11.83
C ASP A 178 -0.68 -10.51 12.46
N VAL A 179 -0.94 -10.61 13.77
CA VAL A 179 -0.98 -11.89 14.51
C VAL A 179 -2.22 -12.69 14.16
N ASP A 180 -3.39 -12.04 14.13
CA ASP A 180 -4.66 -12.71 13.86
C ASP A 180 -4.89 -13.03 12.36
N MET A 181 -3.90 -12.72 11.51
CA MET A 181 -3.99 -12.88 10.04
C MET A 181 -3.47 -14.23 9.55
N VAL A 182 -2.86 -15.00 10.44
CA VAL A 182 -2.48 -16.39 10.20
C VAL A 182 -3.51 -17.20 10.96
N ASP A 183 -4.25 -18.06 10.24
CA ASP A 183 -5.26 -18.91 10.85
C ASP A 183 -4.66 -19.62 12.08
N SER A 184 -5.22 -19.32 13.26
CA SER A 184 -4.73 -19.84 14.53
C SER A 184 -4.85 -21.37 14.62
N ASP A 185 -5.66 -21.97 13.74
CA ASP A 185 -5.84 -23.42 13.64
C ASP A 185 -4.70 -24.08 12.84
N ILE A 186 -3.88 -23.29 12.13
CA ILE A 186 -2.71 -23.75 11.38
C ILE A 186 -1.46 -23.62 12.27
N LEU A 187 -1.06 -24.75 12.87
CA LEU A 187 0.11 -24.81 13.77
C LEU A 187 1.46 -24.45 13.10
N ASP A 188 1.56 -24.59 11.78
CA ASP A 188 2.75 -24.28 10.99
C ASP A 188 2.34 -23.88 9.55
N PRO A 189 2.00 -22.61 9.30
CA PRO A 189 1.54 -22.15 8.00
C PRO A 189 2.63 -22.29 6.95
N THR A 190 2.25 -22.72 5.75
CA THR A 190 3.14 -22.72 4.58
C THR A 190 3.56 -21.30 4.22
N GLU A 191 4.66 -21.16 3.47
CA GLU A 191 5.13 -19.84 2.99
C GLU A 191 4.07 -19.12 2.15
N GLU A 192 3.23 -19.86 1.42
CA GLU A 192 2.14 -19.33 0.62
C GLU A 192 1.00 -18.79 1.50
N GLU A 193 0.54 -19.57 2.49
CA GLU A 193 -0.48 -19.13 3.46
C GLU A 193 -0.01 -17.91 4.26
N TRP A 194 1.26 -17.95 4.68
CA TRP A 194 1.89 -16.80 5.31
C TRP A 194 1.86 -15.59 4.37
N SER A 195 2.29 -15.75 3.13
CA SER A 195 2.33 -14.68 2.14
C SER A 195 0.95 -14.07 1.82
N LEU A 196 -0.13 -14.86 1.94
CA LEU A 196 -1.50 -14.40 1.75
C LEU A 196 -1.98 -13.49 2.89
N GLY A 197 -1.55 -13.72 4.14
CA GLY A 197 -1.91 -12.86 5.29
C GLY A 197 -1.02 -11.63 5.48
N ARG A 198 0.20 -11.63 4.94
CA ARG A 198 1.19 -10.57 5.19
C ARG A 198 0.73 -9.18 4.77
N GLY A 199 0.95 -8.21 5.67
CA GLY A 199 0.70 -6.79 5.39
C GLY A 199 -0.77 -6.41 5.28
N THR A 200 -1.69 -7.26 5.77
CA THR A 200 -3.14 -7.00 5.77
C THR A 200 -3.70 -6.65 7.14
N GLY A 201 -2.88 -6.76 8.20
CA GLY A 201 -3.30 -6.45 9.56
C GLY A 201 -3.81 -5.01 9.72
N THR A 202 -4.82 -4.84 10.58
CA THR A 202 -5.41 -3.54 10.90
C THR A 202 -4.52 -2.75 11.86
N VAL A 203 -4.57 -1.41 11.77
CA VAL A 203 -3.88 -0.54 12.74
C VAL A 203 -4.51 -0.71 14.13
N VAL A 204 -3.69 -1.08 15.11
CA VAL A 204 -4.07 -1.15 16.52
C VAL A 204 -3.52 0.01 17.34
N MET A 205 -2.44 0.64 16.87
CA MET A 205 -1.87 1.80 17.54
C MET A 205 -1.21 2.75 16.56
N GLN A 206 -1.33 4.04 16.86
CA GLN A 206 -0.62 5.12 16.19
C GLN A 206 0.29 5.80 17.19
N ILE A 207 1.54 6.00 16.82
CA ILE A 207 2.52 6.70 17.65
C ILE A 207 2.76 8.07 17.04
N LEU A 208 2.49 9.10 17.84
CA LEU A 208 2.78 10.49 17.52
C LEU A 208 3.82 11.00 18.52
N PHE A 209 4.95 11.48 18.02
CA PHE A 209 5.92 12.17 18.86
C PHE A 209 5.57 13.66 18.89
N PRO A 210 5.55 14.31 20.07
CA PRO A 210 5.25 15.72 20.17
C PRO A 210 6.21 16.60 19.34
N GLU A 211 5.71 17.76 18.90
CA GLU A 211 6.54 18.80 18.29
C GLU A 211 7.36 19.52 19.36
N ASP A 212 8.46 18.89 19.75
CA ASP A 212 9.41 19.47 20.71
C ASP A 212 10.45 20.38 20.02
N VAL A 213 11.19 21.15 20.81
CA VAL A 213 12.26 22.06 20.38
C VAL A 213 13.26 21.36 19.43
N PRO A 214 13.60 21.94 18.26
CA PRO A 214 14.32 21.25 17.19
C PRO A 214 15.62 20.54 17.60
N THR A 215 16.42 21.14 18.48
CA THR A 215 17.74 20.63 18.88
C THR A 215 17.71 19.39 19.77
N ALA A 216 16.55 19.02 20.32
CA ALA A 216 16.37 17.82 21.15
C ALA A 216 15.06 17.08 20.83
N SER A 217 14.52 17.30 19.62
CA SER A 217 13.19 16.79 19.27
C SER A 217 13.19 15.28 19.13
N ARG A 218 12.44 14.59 20.00
CA ARG A 218 12.25 13.13 19.91
C ARG A 218 11.67 12.72 18.57
N ARG A 219 10.80 13.56 17.99
CA ARG A 219 10.24 13.34 16.66
C ARG A 219 11.30 13.38 15.56
N GLN A 220 12.23 14.35 15.61
CA GLN A 220 13.32 14.42 14.63
C GLN A 220 14.27 13.22 14.77
N LEU A 221 14.61 12.84 16.00
CA LEU A 221 15.42 11.66 16.28
C LEU A 221 14.75 10.40 15.75
N PHE A 222 13.46 10.20 16.04
CA PHE A 222 12.70 9.07 15.53
C PHE A 222 12.64 9.07 14.00
N ASN A 223 12.36 10.22 13.38
CA ASN A 223 12.30 10.37 11.92
C ASN A 223 13.62 10.01 11.23
N HIS A 224 14.75 10.38 11.84
CA HIS A 224 16.06 9.99 11.34
C HIS A 224 16.23 8.47 11.35
N HIS A 225 15.94 7.82 12.48
CA HIS A 225 16.16 6.38 12.62
C HIS A 225 15.15 5.53 11.84
N ILE A 226 13.87 5.90 11.84
CA ILE A 226 12.85 5.15 11.08
C ILE A 226 13.12 5.21 9.56
N LEU A 227 13.70 6.31 9.07
CA LEU A 227 14.16 6.41 7.69
C LEU A 227 15.22 5.35 7.39
N GLN A 228 16.20 5.17 8.26
CA GLN A 228 17.24 4.13 8.11
C GLN A 228 16.64 2.72 8.18
N CYS A 229 15.71 2.48 9.11
CA CYS A 229 15.03 1.19 9.27
C CYS A 229 14.26 0.79 8.00
N LEU A 230 13.46 1.71 7.46
CA LEU A 230 12.64 1.46 6.27
C LEU A 230 13.44 1.48 4.97
N THR A 231 14.60 2.15 4.92
CA THR A 231 15.44 2.22 3.70
C THR A 231 16.37 1.03 3.58
N PHE A 232 17.05 0.67 4.69
CA PHE A 232 18.14 -0.31 4.68
C PHE A 232 17.85 -1.56 5.51
N GLY A 233 17.09 -1.43 6.60
CA GLY A 233 16.76 -2.55 7.49
C GLY A 233 17.96 -3.18 8.17
N SER A 234 17.73 -4.28 8.88
CA SER A 234 18.77 -5.14 9.44
C SER A 234 19.48 -5.92 8.31
N PRO A 235 20.80 -6.19 8.42
CA PRO A 235 21.70 -5.77 9.50
C PRO A 235 22.28 -4.36 9.34
N MET A 236 22.10 -3.71 8.18
CA MET A 236 22.78 -2.45 7.83
C MET A 236 22.41 -1.27 8.72
N ALA A 237 21.17 -1.21 9.19
CA ALA A 237 20.63 -0.16 10.04
C ALA A 237 20.37 -0.66 11.47
N THR A 238 21.04 -1.72 11.94
CA THR A 238 20.82 -2.30 13.28
C THR A 238 20.86 -1.25 14.41
N PRO A 239 21.84 -0.33 14.47
CA PRO A 239 21.84 0.72 15.50
C PRO A 239 20.59 1.61 15.44
N SER A 240 20.12 1.94 14.23
CA SER A 240 18.89 2.72 14.05
C SER A 240 17.64 1.94 14.41
N CYS A 241 17.59 0.63 14.12
CA CYS A 241 16.48 -0.24 14.51
C CYS A 241 16.35 -0.31 16.04
N MET A 242 17.47 -0.44 16.74
CA MET A 242 17.52 -0.42 18.21
C MET A 242 17.00 0.89 18.79
N ILE A 243 17.47 2.03 18.25
CA ILE A 243 17.05 3.36 18.73
C ILE A 243 15.56 3.61 18.40
N ALA A 244 15.11 3.30 17.19
CA ALA A 244 13.71 3.45 16.80
C ALA A 244 12.79 2.59 17.68
N LEU A 245 13.14 1.32 17.92
CA LEU A 245 12.37 0.44 18.81
C LEU A 245 12.36 0.98 20.24
N GLN A 246 13.48 1.50 20.74
CA GLN A 246 13.51 2.14 22.06
C GLN A 246 12.54 3.32 22.12
N LEU A 247 12.55 4.22 21.14
CA LEU A 247 11.67 5.39 21.14
C LEU A 247 10.19 4.99 21.08
N ILE A 248 9.88 3.94 20.30
CA ILE A 248 8.54 3.31 20.26
C ILE A 248 8.18 2.78 21.65
N ARG A 249 9.05 1.96 22.25
CA ARG A 249 8.85 1.39 23.59
C ARG A 249 8.59 2.47 24.63
N GLU A 250 9.40 3.52 24.67
CA GLU A 250 9.25 4.61 25.62
C GLU A 250 7.90 5.33 25.44
N SER A 251 7.48 5.59 24.19
CA SER A 251 6.17 6.17 23.90
C SER A 251 5.01 5.28 24.39
N LEU A 252 5.14 3.96 24.20
CA LEU A 252 4.18 2.97 24.68
C LEU A 252 4.15 2.90 26.21
N ILE A 253 5.29 2.95 26.89
CA ILE A 253 5.37 2.96 28.36
C ILE A 253 4.67 4.21 28.91
N VAL A 254 5.03 5.39 28.39
CA VAL A 254 4.46 6.67 28.84
C VAL A 254 2.95 6.73 28.64
N SER A 255 2.44 6.18 27.54
CA SER A 255 1.01 6.14 27.25
C SER A 255 0.26 4.99 27.94
N GLY A 256 0.95 4.12 28.67
CA GLY A 256 0.33 2.96 29.34
C GLY A 256 -0.01 1.79 28.40
N ASN A 257 0.54 1.79 27.18
CA ASN A 257 0.26 0.80 26.13
C ASN A 257 1.40 -0.21 25.92
N TRP A 258 2.47 -0.16 26.71
CA TRP A 258 3.53 -1.18 26.68
C TRP A 258 3.03 -2.48 27.33
N THR A 259 2.45 -3.37 26.55
CA THR A 259 1.89 -4.65 26.99
C THR A 259 2.55 -5.83 26.26
N GLU A 260 2.38 -7.05 26.78
CA GLU A 260 2.86 -8.27 26.12
C GLU A 260 2.25 -8.45 24.73
N GLN A 261 0.98 -8.08 24.57
CA GLN A 261 0.30 -8.09 23.29
C GLN A 261 0.94 -7.09 22.30
N MET A 262 1.24 -5.86 22.76
CA MET A 262 1.91 -4.87 21.92
C MET A 262 3.32 -5.30 21.51
N LEU A 263 4.05 -5.93 22.44
CA LEU A 263 5.35 -6.54 22.15
C LEU A 263 5.23 -7.65 21.09
N THR A 264 4.18 -8.48 21.16
CA THR A 264 3.92 -9.54 20.17
C THR A 264 3.67 -8.95 18.78
N TYR A 265 2.84 -7.90 18.68
CA TYR A 265 2.62 -7.19 17.42
C TYR A 265 3.93 -6.64 16.84
N LEU A 266 4.78 -6.02 17.66
CA LEU A 266 6.08 -5.52 17.22
C LEU A 266 7.01 -6.66 16.78
N CYS A 267 7.07 -7.78 17.50
CA CYS A 267 7.89 -8.92 17.11
C CYS A 267 7.55 -9.44 15.70
N MET A 268 6.25 -9.46 15.36
CA MET A 268 5.77 -9.88 14.04
C MET A 268 6.07 -8.84 12.97
N GLN A 269 5.70 -7.59 13.23
CA GLN A 269 5.78 -6.49 12.27
C GLN A 269 7.23 -6.16 11.89
N LEU A 270 8.12 -6.04 12.87
CA LEU A 270 9.48 -5.53 12.65
C LEU A 270 10.35 -6.47 11.80
N GLY A 271 10.05 -7.76 11.81
CA GLY A 271 10.71 -8.74 10.95
C GLY A 271 10.49 -8.44 9.46
N GLY A 272 9.25 -8.20 9.03
CA GLY A 272 8.96 -7.83 7.65
C GLY A 272 9.33 -6.38 7.33
N GLU A 273 9.07 -5.48 8.27
CA GLU A 273 9.20 -4.05 8.05
C GLU A 273 10.66 -3.56 8.03
N TRP A 274 11.52 -4.12 8.88
CA TRP A 274 12.91 -3.67 9.09
C TRP A 274 13.93 -4.73 8.64
N GLY A 275 13.60 -5.54 7.63
CA GLY A 275 14.57 -6.41 6.96
C GLY A 275 15.08 -7.56 7.85
N GLY A 276 14.17 -8.22 8.56
CA GLY A 276 14.49 -9.35 9.45
C GLY A 276 14.97 -8.95 10.83
N PHE A 277 14.76 -7.69 11.25
CA PHE A 277 15.09 -7.25 12.59
C PHE A 277 14.28 -8.05 13.63
N ARG A 278 14.98 -8.61 14.62
CA ARG A 278 14.37 -9.35 15.73
C ARG A 278 14.44 -8.51 16.98
N VAL A 279 13.30 -8.38 17.67
CA VAL A 279 13.23 -7.68 18.95
C VAL A 279 14.16 -8.36 19.96
N PRO A 280 15.12 -7.64 20.56
CA PRO A 280 16.06 -8.23 21.52
C PRO A 280 15.37 -8.66 22.81
N TRP A 281 15.93 -9.66 23.48
CA TRP A 281 15.42 -10.20 24.76
C TRP A 281 15.27 -9.13 25.87
N SER A 282 16.08 -8.08 25.86
CA SER A 282 16.00 -6.96 26.80
C SER A 282 14.71 -6.13 26.69
N PHE A 283 13.87 -6.39 25.68
CA PHE A 283 12.56 -5.77 25.52
C PHE A 283 11.42 -6.60 26.13
N TYR A 284 11.66 -7.86 26.51
CA TYR A 284 10.61 -8.76 27.01
C TYR A 284 10.27 -8.56 28.49
N ASN A 285 10.95 -7.66 29.18
CA ASN A 285 10.66 -7.33 30.59
C ASN A 285 9.52 -6.32 30.74
N VAL A 286 8.38 -6.57 30.09
CA VAL A 286 7.20 -5.67 30.04
C VAL A 286 6.71 -5.30 31.43
N ALA A 287 6.44 -6.29 32.28
CA ALA A 287 5.95 -6.06 33.63
C ALA A 287 6.91 -5.23 34.49
N GLU A 288 8.21 -5.54 34.42
CA GLU A 288 9.24 -4.86 35.21
C GLU A 288 9.35 -3.38 34.86
N VAL A 289 9.41 -3.04 33.56
CA VAL A 289 9.53 -1.64 33.15
C VAL A 289 8.28 -0.83 33.46
N ASN A 290 7.10 -1.44 33.36
CA ASN A 290 5.86 -0.77 33.74
C ASN A 290 5.81 -0.50 35.24
N ILE A 291 6.26 -1.44 36.09
CA ILE A 291 6.38 -1.23 37.53
C ILE A 291 7.36 -0.09 37.83
N VAL A 292 8.53 -0.08 37.19
CA VAL A 292 9.54 0.98 37.39
C VAL A 292 9.00 2.33 36.95
N TRP A 293 8.29 2.42 35.83
CA TRP A 293 7.64 3.64 35.37
C TRP A 293 6.58 4.12 36.36
N MET A 294 5.66 3.26 36.78
CA MET A 294 4.58 3.61 37.72
C MET A 294 5.10 4.03 39.10
N THR A 295 6.18 3.39 39.58
CA THR A 295 6.70 3.63 40.94
C THR A 295 7.75 4.74 41.00
N ARG A 296 8.53 4.95 39.93
CA ARG A 296 9.69 5.86 39.94
C ARG A 296 9.69 6.90 38.83
N GLY A 297 8.80 6.80 37.83
CA GLY A 297 8.79 7.68 36.66
C GLY A 297 10.05 7.54 35.80
N LEU A 298 10.73 6.39 35.85
CA LEU A 298 11.98 6.17 35.11
C LEU A 298 11.72 5.31 33.87
N LEU A 299 12.25 5.76 32.73
CA LEU A 299 12.26 5.00 31.48
C LEU A 299 13.50 4.09 31.40
N PRO A 300 13.39 2.93 30.75
CA PRO A 300 14.54 2.05 30.53
C PRO A 300 15.60 2.78 29.69
N LEU A 301 16.88 2.66 30.08
CA LEU A 301 17.97 3.19 29.27
C LEU A 301 18.18 2.30 28.03
N LEU A 302 18.65 2.90 26.94
CA LEU A 302 19.15 2.14 25.79
C LEU A 302 20.22 1.16 26.28
N PRO A 303 20.10 -0.15 25.97
CA PRO A 303 21.19 -1.07 26.22
C PRO A 303 22.42 -0.57 25.44
N PRO A 304 23.63 -0.64 26.04
CA PRO A 304 24.85 -0.28 25.32
C PRO A 304 24.97 -1.18 24.08
N SER A 305 25.25 -0.54 22.94
CA SER A 305 25.46 -1.17 21.64
C SER A 305 26.70 -2.05 21.61
#